data_AF-A0A3N5UGK3-F1
#
_entry.id   AF-A0A3N5UGK3-F1
#
_cell.length_a   1.000
_cell.length_b   1.000
_cell.length_c   1.000
_cell.angle_alpha   90.00
_cell.angle_beta   90.00
_cell.angle_gamma   90.00
#
_symmetry.space_group_name_H-M   'P 1'
#
loop_
_entity.id
_entity.type
_entity.pdbx_description
1 polymer ?
#
loop_
_entity_poly.entity_id
_entity_poly.type
_entity_poly.pdbx_seq_one_letter_code
_entity_poly.pdbx_strand_id
1 'polypeptide(L)'
;MNRILSFIAVLALAGSLALSPWSAPTGNVQVSVVNGNLIIQGDNSDNNIIVTEGNITGRANTTINGERNIFPPEGVTGDIVINMKGGNDFVRVELPGTNFHVLHDLEINMG
;
A
#
# COMPACT_ATOMS: atom_id res chain seq x y z
N MET A 1 67.39 -20.51 -15.36
CA MET A 1 66.32 -20.84 -16.32
C MET A 1 65.01 -20.94 -15.55
N ASN A 2 64.22 -19.87 -15.61
CA ASN A 2 62.80 -19.83 -15.21
C ASN A 2 62.00 -20.53 -16.34
N ARG A 3 60.77 -21.06 -16.21
CA ARG A 3 59.59 -20.60 -15.46
C ARG A 3 58.66 -21.81 -15.25
N ILE A 4 58.06 -21.87 -14.07
CA ILE A 4 57.02 -22.81 -13.66
C ILE A 4 55.68 -22.42 -14.29
N LEU A 5 54.84 -23.44 -14.52
CA LEU A 5 53.56 -23.44 -15.23
C LEU A 5 52.61 -22.28 -14.89
N SER A 6 52.03 -21.71 -15.94
CA SER A 6 50.94 -20.73 -15.87
C SER A 6 49.64 -21.41 -15.41
N PHE A 7 49.19 -21.14 -14.19
CA PHE A 7 47.80 -21.37 -13.79
C PHE A 7 47.01 -20.09 -14.02
N ILE A 8 46.11 -20.09 -15.00
CA ILE A 8 45.10 -19.04 -15.15
C ILE A 8 43.99 -19.36 -14.15
N ALA A 9 43.99 -18.65 -13.02
CA ALA A 9 42.83 -18.58 -12.15
C ALA A 9 41.89 -17.51 -12.70
N VAL A 10 40.85 -17.92 -13.44
CA VAL A 10 39.71 -17.03 -13.73
C VAL A 10 38.91 -16.93 -12.44
N LEU A 11 39.19 -15.89 -11.66
CA LEU A 11 38.36 -15.50 -10.52
C LEU A 11 37.11 -14.83 -11.08
N ALA A 12 36.08 -15.61 -11.37
CA ALA A 12 34.76 -15.07 -11.65
C ALA A 12 34.23 -14.43 -10.35
N LEU A 13 34.40 -13.12 -10.19
CA LEU A 13 33.61 -12.34 -9.26
C LEU A 13 32.16 -12.35 -9.77
N ALA A 14 31.44 -13.43 -9.47
CA ALA A 14 29.99 -13.43 -9.43
C ALA A 14 29.55 -12.67 -8.17
N GLY A 15 29.86 -11.36 -8.15
CA GLY A 15 29.31 -10.43 -7.17
C GLY A 15 27.85 -10.25 -7.48
N SER A 16 27.02 -11.07 -6.83
CA SER A 16 25.58 -10.98 -6.67
C SER A 16 25.00 -9.60 -7.05
N LEU A 17 24.39 -9.53 -8.24
CA LEU A 17 23.27 -8.62 -8.47
C LEU A 17 22.14 -9.12 -7.58
N ALA A 18 22.18 -8.74 -6.30
CA ALA A 18 21.02 -8.84 -5.43
C ALA A 18 19.99 -7.87 -6.03
N LEU A 19 19.13 -8.40 -6.91
CA LEU A 19 17.83 -7.81 -7.16
C LEU A 19 17.17 -7.76 -5.78
N SER A 20 17.27 -6.62 -5.10
CA SER A 20 16.49 -6.36 -3.91
C SER A 20 15.03 -6.60 -4.33
N PRO A 21 14.34 -7.63 -3.78
CA PRO A 21 12.92 -7.73 -4.04
C PRO A 21 12.36 -6.41 -3.52
N TRP A 22 11.73 -5.61 -4.39
CA TRP A 22 10.86 -4.55 -3.92
C TRP A 22 9.96 -5.20 -2.87
N SER A 23 10.17 -4.85 -1.59
CA SER A 23 9.41 -5.45 -0.51
C SER A 23 7.96 -5.19 -0.83
N ALA A 24 7.17 -6.24 -1.00
CA ALA A 24 5.76 -6.06 -1.28
C ALA A 24 5.15 -5.26 -0.10
N PRO A 25 4.31 -4.25 -0.37
CA PRO A 25 3.62 -3.48 0.65
C PRO A 25 2.98 -4.39 1.72
N THR A 26 3.49 -4.37 2.94
CA THR A 26 2.99 -5.19 4.05
C THR A 26 2.28 -4.36 5.12
N GLY A 27 1.96 -3.10 4.80
CA GLY A 27 1.28 -2.20 5.72
C GLY A 27 -0.13 -2.65 6.08
N ASN A 28 -0.64 -2.06 7.16
CA ASN A 28 -1.99 -2.23 7.61
C ASN A 28 -2.71 -0.88 7.62
N VAL A 29 -3.89 -0.86 7.00
CA VAL A 29 -4.80 0.28 7.04
C VAL A 29 -5.94 -0.01 8.02
N GLN A 30 -6.18 0.91 8.94
CA GLN A 30 -7.35 0.92 9.81
C GLN A 30 -8.49 1.68 9.11
N VAL A 31 -9.65 1.05 9.00
CA VAL A 31 -10.84 1.61 8.35
C VAL A 31 -12.01 1.56 9.33
N SER A 32 -12.68 2.68 9.48
CA SER A 32 -13.84 2.82 10.36
C SER A 32 -14.81 3.88 9.83
N VAL A 33 -16.07 3.79 10.23
CA VAL A 33 -17.07 4.83 9.96
C VAL A 33 -17.42 5.48 11.29
N VAL A 34 -17.20 6.79 11.39
CA VAL A 34 -17.40 7.57 12.62
C VAL A 34 -18.29 8.77 12.29
N ASN A 35 -19.46 8.83 12.92
CA ASN A 35 -20.46 9.90 12.69
C ASN A 35 -20.82 10.08 11.19
N GLY A 36 -20.84 9.00 10.42
CA GLY A 36 -21.11 9.01 8.98
C GLY A 36 -19.90 9.30 8.10
N ASN A 37 -18.74 9.65 8.67
CA ASN A 37 -17.50 9.87 7.92
C ASN A 37 -16.69 8.58 7.82
N LEU A 38 -16.15 8.30 6.64
CA LEU A 38 -15.21 7.20 6.42
C LEU A 38 -13.80 7.64 6.82
N ILE A 39 -13.24 7.00 7.84
CA ILE A 39 -11.90 7.30 8.34
C ILE A 39 -10.97 6.14 7.97
N ILE A 40 -9.96 6.44 7.17
CA ILE A 40 -8.93 5.51 6.69
C ILE A 40 -7.58 5.98 7.21
N GLN A 41 -6.87 5.11 7.94
CA GLN A 41 -5.58 5.43 8.54
C GLN A 41 -4.54 4.36 8.20
N GLY A 42 -3.54 4.74 7.42
CA GLY A 42 -2.35 3.91 7.22
C GLY A 42 -1.49 3.82 8.48
N ASP A 43 -0.65 2.79 8.52
CA ASP A 43 0.49 2.72 9.43
C ASP A 43 1.73 3.40 8.80
N ASN A 44 2.92 3.11 9.33
CA ASN A 44 4.19 3.68 8.83
C ASN A 44 4.89 2.79 7.79
N SER A 45 4.20 1.80 7.22
CA SER A 45 4.70 0.92 6.16
C SER A 45 4.01 1.24 4.84
N ASP A 46 4.49 0.70 3.73
CA ASP A 46 3.81 0.88 2.44
C ASP A 46 2.37 0.34 2.48
N ASN A 47 1.39 1.22 2.26
CA ASN A 47 -0.03 0.92 2.17
C ASN A 47 -0.56 1.17 0.75
N ASN A 48 -1.06 0.12 0.11
CA ASN A 48 -1.72 0.19 -1.18
C ASN A 48 -3.19 -0.16 -1.05
N ILE A 49 -4.08 0.81 -1.28
CA ILE A 49 -5.52 0.60 -1.20
C ILE A 49 -6.28 1.10 -2.43
N ILE A 50 -7.42 0.48 -2.66
CA ILE A 50 -8.46 0.98 -3.56
C ILE A 50 -9.71 1.22 -2.72
N VAL A 51 -10.22 2.44 -2.79
CA VAL A 51 -11.49 2.86 -2.20
C VAL A 51 -12.49 2.99 -3.33
N THR A 52 -13.55 2.20 -3.27
CA THR A 52 -14.71 2.28 -4.14
C THR A 52 -15.93 2.58 -3.30
N GLU A 53 -17.05 2.86 -3.95
CA GLU A 53 -18.32 3.08 -3.26
C GLU A 53 -18.82 1.89 -2.44
N GLY A 54 -18.63 0.67 -2.95
CA GLY A 54 -19.09 -0.52 -2.25
C GLY A 54 -18.06 -1.08 -1.27
N ASN A 55 -16.78 -0.74 -1.41
CA ASN A 55 -15.69 -1.55 -0.85
C ASN A 55 -14.38 -0.78 -0.72
N ILE A 56 -13.63 -1.06 0.35
CA ILE A 56 -12.20 -0.75 0.51
C ILE A 56 -11.42 -2.06 0.45
N THR A 57 -10.38 -2.10 -0.39
CA THR A 57 -9.57 -3.31 -0.61
C THR A 57 -8.08 -2.99 -0.50
N GLY A 58 -7.34 -3.80 0.26
CA GLY A 58 -5.88 -3.77 0.31
C GLY A 58 -5.25 -4.50 -0.88
N ARG A 59 -4.15 -3.96 -1.41
CA ARG A 59 -3.36 -4.55 -2.52
C ARG A 59 -1.93 -4.83 -2.09
N ALA A 60 -1.27 -5.68 -2.87
CA ALA A 60 0.16 -5.96 -2.73
C ALA A 60 0.61 -6.44 -1.33
N ASN A 61 -0.30 -7.07 -0.59
CA ASN A 61 -0.22 -7.54 0.80
C ASN A 61 -0.59 -6.53 1.89
N THR A 62 -1.04 -5.33 1.53
CA THR A 62 -1.69 -4.43 2.48
C THR A 62 -2.94 -5.09 3.06
N THR A 63 -3.06 -5.02 4.39
CA THR A 63 -4.22 -5.52 5.13
C THR A 63 -5.16 -4.39 5.50
N ILE A 64 -6.46 -4.71 5.60
CA ILE A 64 -7.50 -3.80 6.08
C ILE A 64 -7.96 -4.34 7.43
N ASN A 65 -7.83 -3.54 8.49
CA ASN A 65 -8.17 -3.93 9.87
C ASN A 65 -7.50 -5.25 10.30
N GLY A 66 -6.27 -5.49 9.86
CA GLY A 66 -5.48 -6.69 10.15
C GLY A 66 -5.78 -7.89 9.27
N GLU A 67 -6.74 -7.79 8.34
CA GLU A 67 -7.18 -8.91 7.50
C GLU A 67 -6.97 -8.62 6.00
N ARG A 68 -6.82 -9.67 5.20
CA ARG A 68 -6.79 -9.57 3.72
C ARG A 68 -8.21 -9.56 3.16
N ASN A 69 -9.10 -8.80 3.79
CA ASN A 69 -10.51 -8.78 3.47
C ASN A 69 -10.91 -7.47 2.79
N ILE A 70 -12.09 -7.52 2.18
CA ILE A 70 -12.76 -6.35 1.64
C ILE A 70 -13.59 -5.73 2.77
N PHE A 71 -13.48 -4.43 2.98
CA PHE A 71 -14.28 -3.70 3.95
C PHE A 71 -15.41 -2.95 3.25
N PRO A 72 -16.69 -3.29 3.47
CA PRO A 72 -17.80 -2.51 2.96
C PRO A 72 -18.01 -1.24 3.83
N PRO A 73 -17.98 -0.03 3.27
CA PRO A 73 -18.15 1.22 4.02
C PRO A 73 -19.63 1.51 4.30
N GLU A 74 -20.32 0.60 5.00
CA GLU A 74 -21.72 0.80 5.38
C GLU A 74 -21.89 2.00 6.31
N GLY A 75 -22.94 2.80 6.06
CA GLY A 75 -23.27 3.95 6.90
C GLY A 75 -22.45 5.22 6.61
N VAL A 76 -21.67 5.25 5.53
CA VAL A 76 -20.99 6.49 5.10
C VAL A 76 -22.00 7.44 4.47
N THR A 77 -22.22 8.56 5.13
CA THR A 77 -23.14 9.64 4.72
C THR A 77 -22.48 11.02 4.73
N GLY A 78 -21.22 11.09 5.17
CA GLY A 78 -20.44 12.32 5.26
C GLY A 78 -19.15 12.18 4.48
N ASP A 79 -18.04 12.65 5.05
CA ASP A 79 -16.78 12.84 4.33
C ASP A 79 -15.92 11.59 4.30
N ILE A 80 -14.98 11.54 3.35
CA ILE A 80 -13.90 10.55 3.35
C ILE A 80 -12.61 11.24 3.78
N VAL A 81 -12.00 10.72 4.83
CA VAL A 81 -10.70 11.19 5.33
C VAL A 81 -9.70 10.04 5.27
N ILE A 82 -8.65 10.23 4.48
CA ILE A 82 -7.56 9.26 4.29
C ILE A 82 -6.27 9.86 4.81
N ASN A 83 -5.68 9.25 5.83
CA ASN A 83 -4.42 9.68 6.43
C ASN A 83 -3.40 8.54 6.38
N MET A 84 -2.41 8.63 5.51
CA MET A 84 -1.27 7.72 5.48
C MET A 84 -0.13 8.29 6.33
N LYS A 85 0.54 7.46 7.13
CA LYS A 85 1.49 7.91 8.17
C LYS A 85 2.96 7.74 7.77
N GLY A 86 3.22 7.21 6.58
CA GLY A 86 4.54 7.08 5.97
C GLY A 86 4.72 5.75 5.24
N GLY A 87 5.78 5.67 4.42
CA GLY A 87 5.95 4.58 3.46
C GLY A 87 5.81 5.11 2.03
N ASN A 88 5.86 4.21 1.05
CA ASN A 88 5.51 4.50 -0.33
C ASN A 88 4.06 4.08 -0.59
N ASP A 89 3.14 4.94 -0.18
CA ASP A 89 1.71 4.65 -0.19
C ASP A 89 1.06 4.92 -1.56
N PHE A 90 0.06 4.11 -1.89
CA PHE A 90 -0.80 4.31 -3.06
C PHE A 90 -2.27 4.26 -2.67
N VAL A 91 -2.99 5.31 -3.02
CA VAL A 91 -4.44 5.41 -2.81
C VAL A 91 -5.11 5.65 -4.16
N ARG A 92 -6.02 4.76 -4.53
CA ARG A 92 -6.94 4.97 -5.66
C ARG A 92 -8.35 5.11 -5.15
N VAL A 93 -9.01 6.21 -5.51
CA VAL A 93 -10.40 6.49 -5.14
C VAL A 93 -11.25 6.44 -6.42
N GLU A 94 -12.20 5.50 -6.47
CA GLU A 94 -13.11 5.25 -7.59
C GLU A 94 -14.55 5.38 -7.13
N LEU A 95 -15.07 6.60 -7.16
CA LEU A 95 -16.44 6.91 -6.76
C LEU A 95 -17.22 7.30 -8.03
N PRO A 96 -17.96 6.38 -8.66
CA PRO A 96 -18.88 6.77 -9.73
C PRO A 96 -19.90 7.69 -9.06
N GLY A 97 -19.93 8.97 -9.43
CA GLY A 97 -20.44 10.06 -8.59
C GLY A 97 -21.94 10.09 -8.29
N THR A 98 -22.54 9.01 -7.77
CA THR A 98 -24.00 8.90 -7.59
C THR A 98 -24.53 8.11 -6.39
N ASN A 99 -23.78 7.28 -5.66
CA ASN A 99 -24.36 6.55 -4.49
C ASN A 99 -23.67 6.78 -3.12
N PHE A 100 -22.67 7.66 -3.01
CA PHE A 100 -22.55 8.43 -1.77
C PHE A 100 -23.65 9.48 -1.80
N HIS A 101 -24.50 9.51 -0.78
CA HIS A 101 -25.39 10.65 -0.52
C HIS A 101 -24.48 11.86 -0.26
N VAL A 102 -24.01 12.47 -1.34
CA VAL A 102 -23.06 13.58 -1.44
C VAL A 102 -21.98 13.54 -0.35
N LEU A 103 -20.82 12.93 -0.66
CA LEU A 103 -19.61 13.28 0.09
C LEU A 103 -19.52 14.80 0.10
N HIS A 104 -19.46 15.44 1.29
CA HIS A 104 -19.25 16.88 1.29
C HIS A 104 -17.82 17.12 0.80
N ASP A 105 -16.85 16.42 1.41
CA ASP A 105 -15.44 16.53 1.08
C ASP A 105 -14.69 15.19 1.02
N LEU A 106 -13.60 15.17 0.25
CA LEU A 106 -12.57 14.13 0.23
C LEU A 106 -11.25 14.76 0.67
N GLU A 107 -10.75 14.32 1.83
CA GLU A 107 -9.45 14.72 2.35
C GLU A 107 -8.47 13.56 2.27
N ILE A 108 -7.30 13.82 1.66
CA ILE A 108 -6.22 12.84 1.55
C ILE A 108 -4.91 13.50 2.01
N ASN A 109 -4.34 12.95 3.07
CA ASN A 109 -3.00 13.25 3.54
C ASN A 109 -2.11 12.01 3.35
N MET A 110 -1.02 12.17 2.63
CA MET A 110 -0.10 11.08 2.27
C MET A 110 1.17 11.04 3.12
N GLY A 111 1.28 11.87 4.16
CA GLY A 111 2.48 12.01 5.00
C GLY A 111 3.43 13.11 4.53
#